data_AF-A0A242B081-F1
#
_entry.id   AF-A0A242B081-F1
#
_cell.length_a   1.000
_cell.length_b   1.000
_cell.length_c   1.000
_cell.angle_alpha   90.00
_cell.angle_beta   90.00
_cell.angle_gamma   90.00
#
_symmetry.space_group_name_H-M   'P 1'
#
loop_
_entity.id
_entity.type
_entity.pdbx_description
1 polymer ?
#
loop_
_entity_poly.entity_id
_entity_poly.type
_entity_poly.pdbx_seq_one_letter_code
_entity_poly.pdbx_strand_id
1 'polypeptide(L)'
;MDWRVTVGNERQEPLFTQAEAGVFIDLGSTLSTNELVLPMSRFIVKHAPLTILIQKETETAAATVYIRTADRYQFLIKNGYGMGYVGTGSRGLETLLEALTVNSADIQKLFEPRNRFIQLELK
;
A
#
# COMPACT_ATOMS: atom_id res chain seq x y z
N MET A 1 13.08 4.19 -10.77
CA MET A 1 13.06 4.67 -9.39
C MET A 1 13.63 3.57 -8.53
N ASP A 2 14.60 3.88 -7.68
CA ASP A 2 15.29 2.86 -6.89
C ASP A 2 14.56 2.64 -5.57
N TRP A 3 13.76 1.57 -5.55
CA TRP A 3 13.03 1.13 -4.38
C TRP A 3 13.87 0.17 -3.55
N ARG A 4 13.96 0.40 -2.24
CA ARG A 4 14.40 -0.60 -1.29
C ARG A 4 13.18 -1.36 -0.79
N VAL A 5 13.21 -2.68 -0.91
CA VAL A 5 12.09 -3.56 -0.54
C VAL A 5 12.50 -4.44 0.63
N THR A 6 11.72 -4.40 1.70
CA THR A 6 11.85 -5.28 2.87
C THR A 6 10.58 -6.09 3.01
N VAL A 7 10.70 -7.39 3.24
CA VAL A 7 9.56 -8.30 3.44
C VAL A 7 9.76 -9.08 4.73
N GLY A 8 8.67 -9.51 5.34
CA GLY A 8 8.77 -10.46 6.44
C GLY A 8 7.44 -11.13 6.77
N ASN A 9 7.54 -12.12 7.65
CA ASN A 9 6.52 -13.09 7.97
C ASN A 9 5.69 -12.76 9.22
N GLU A 10 6.02 -11.67 9.91
CA GLU A 10 5.32 -11.19 11.11
C GLU A 10 4.82 -9.76 10.88
N ARG A 11 3.70 -9.36 11.50
CA ARG A 11 3.25 -7.96 11.40
C ARG A 11 4.31 -7.05 12.04
N GLN A 12 4.56 -5.91 11.40
CA GLN A 12 5.41 -4.87 11.98
C GLN A 12 4.59 -3.85 12.77
N GLU A 13 5.27 -2.99 13.51
CA GLU A 13 4.64 -1.78 14.03
C GLU A 13 4.16 -0.89 12.87
N PRO A 14 3.01 -0.20 13.02
CA PRO A 14 2.53 0.72 12.00
C PRO A 14 3.47 1.92 11.86
N LEU A 15 3.54 2.51 10.65
CA LEU A 15 4.38 3.72 10.42
C LEU A 15 3.92 4.93 11.22
N PHE A 16 2.63 4.96 11.57
CA PHE A 16 1.92 6.00 12.32
C PHE A 16 0.54 5.43 12.73
N THR A 17 -0.08 6.06 13.72
CA THR A 17 -1.41 5.72 14.22
C THR A 17 -2.52 6.31 13.35
N GLN A 18 -3.75 5.81 13.50
CA GLN A 18 -4.90 6.40 12.80
C GLN A 18 -5.14 7.87 13.17
N ALA A 19 -4.82 8.29 14.40
CA ALA A 19 -4.96 9.67 14.83
C ALA A 19 -3.94 10.61 14.17
N GLU A 20 -2.79 10.08 13.76
CA GLU A 20 -1.74 10.82 13.06
C GLU A 20 -1.98 10.88 11.54
N ALA A 21 -2.84 10.02 11.01
CA ALA A 21 -3.18 10.00 9.59
C ALA A 21 -3.80 11.33 9.13
N GLY A 22 -3.13 12.03 8.22
CA GLY A 22 -3.67 13.23 7.59
C GLY A 22 -4.83 12.92 6.63
N VAL A 23 -4.85 11.72 6.06
CA VAL A 23 -5.97 11.17 5.29
C VAL A 23 -6.23 9.74 5.71
N PHE A 24 -7.49 9.43 6.01
CA PHE A 24 -7.96 8.10 6.34
C PHE A 24 -8.97 7.64 5.29
N ILE A 25 -8.72 6.45 4.73
CA ILE A 25 -9.60 5.81 3.75
C ILE A 25 -9.96 4.43 4.32
N ASP A 26 -11.23 4.26 4.67
CA ASP A 26 -11.81 2.97 5.05
C ASP A 26 -12.85 2.61 4.01
N LEU A 27 -12.39 1.93 2.96
CA LEU A 27 -13.25 1.48 1.88
C LEU A 27 -13.12 -0.03 1.80
N GLY A 28 -14.22 -0.75 1.55
CA GLY A 28 -14.14 -2.14 1.10
C GLY A 28 -13.49 -2.21 -0.29
N SER A 29 -12.95 -3.36 -0.68
CA SER A 29 -12.31 -3.55 -1.99
C SER A 29 -13.32 -3.38 -3.15
N THR A 30 -13.48 -2.16 -3.65
CA THR A 30 -14.37 -1.81 -4.76
C THR A 30 -13.58 -1.09 -5.86
N LEU A 31 -14.10 -1.07 -7.09
CA LEU A 31 -13.52 -0.31 -8.21
C LEU A 31 -13.29 1.18 -7.84
N SER A 32 -14.21 1.76 -7.06
CA SER A 32 -14.18 3.16 -6.64
C SER A 32 -13.01 3.50 -5.70
N THR A 33 -12.50 2.53 -4.95
CA THR A 33 -11.33 2.71 -4.08
C THR A 33 -10.06 3.01 -4.89
N ASN A 34 -9.93 2.38 -6.06
CA ASN A 34 -8.76 2.54 -6.93
C ASN A 34 -8.80 3.90 -7.65
N GLU A 35 -9.98 4.34 -8.08
CA GLU A 35 -10.17 5.62 -8.76
C GLU A 35 -9.88 6.83 -7.86
N LEU A 36 -10.07 6.71 -6.54
CA LEU A 36 -9.77 7.76 -5.58
C LEU A 36 -8.28 7.80 -5.17
N VAL A 37 -7.66 6.63 -4.96
CA VAL A 37 -6.29 6.57 -4.44
C VAL A 37 -5.24 6.75 -5.54
N LEU A 38 -5.51 6.32 -6.78
CA LEU A 38 -4.54 6.42 -7.88
C LEU A 38 -4.17 7.88 -8.24
N PRO A 39 -5.10 8.84 -8.35
CA PRO A 39 -4.74 10.24 -8.57
C PRO A 39 -3.92 10.83 -7.43
N MET A 40 -4.23 10.47 -6.18
CA MET A 40 -3.50 10.94 -4.99
C MET A 40 -2.07 10.41 -4.97
N SER A 41 -1.89 9.13 -5.26
CA SER A 41 -0.56 8.50 -5.34
C SER A 41 0.34 9.12 -6.41
N ARG A 42 -0.20 9.47 -7.59
CA ARG A 42 0.54 10.15 -8.66
C ARG A 42 0.98 11.57 -8.30
N PHE A 43 0.24 12.27 -7.44
CA PHE A 43 0.61 13.59 -6.93
C PHE A 43 1.75 13.51 -5.89
N ILE A 44 1.71 12.48 -5.04
CA ILE A 44 2.68 12.27 -3.95
C ILE A 44 4.11 11.96 -4.46
N VAL A 45 4.24 11.16 -5.53
CA VAL A 45 5.53 10.64 -6.02
C VAL A 45 6.45 11.70 -6.60
N LYS A 46 5.92 12.83 -7.09
CA LYS A 46 6.74 13.77 -7.86
C LYS A 46 7.71 14.60 -7.01
N HIS A 47 7.60 14.59 -5.67
CA HIS A 47 8.20 15.67 -4.87
C HIS A 47 8.85 15.29 -3.52
N ALA A 48 8.85 14.03 -3.06
CA ALA A 48 9.48 13.67 -1.77
C ALA A 48 9.87 12.18 -1.64
N PRO A 49 10.83 11.82 -0.75
CA PRO A 49 11.06 10.44 -0.34
C PRO A 49 9.78 9.81 0.24
N LEU A 50 9.57 8.54 -0.09
CA LEU A 50 8.31 7.83 0.16
C LEU A 50 8.56 6.52 0.89
N THR A 51 7.90 6.32 2.04
CA THR A 51 7.83 5.02 2.73
C THR A 51 6.42 4.48 2.61
N ILE A 52 6.30 3.23 2.15
CA ILE A 52 5.03 2.50 2.11
C ILE A 52 5.19 1.26 2.96
N LEU A 53 4.28 1.03 3.91
CA LEU A 53 4.16 -0.21 4.64
C LEU A 53 2.82 -0.84 4.31
N ILE A 54 2.85 -2.08 3.87
CA ILE A 54 1.68 -2.88 3.56
C ILE A 54 1.62 -4.02 4.57
N GLN A 55 0.50 -4.16 5.26
CA GLN A 55 0.26 -5.23 6.22
C GLN A 55 -0.92 -6.08 5.79
N LYS A 56 -0.70 -7.40 5.71
CA LYS A 56 -1.77 -8.35 5.42
C LYS A 56 -2.65 -8.55 6.64
N GLU A 57 -3.95 -8.57 6.43
CA GLU A 57 -4.88 -8.98 7.48
C GLU A 57 -4.94 -10.51 7.56
N THR A 58 -5.08 -11.04 8.78
CA THR A 58 -4.78 -12.44 9.10
C THR A 58 -5.75 -13.43 8.46
N GLU A 59 -7.00 -13.00 8.23
CA GLU A 59 -8.14 -13.85 7.85
C GLU A 59 -8.89 -13.37 6.60
N THR A 60 -8.40 -12.31 5.94
CA THR A 60 -9.07 -11.73 4.77
C THR A 60 -8.08 -11.47 3.65
N ALA A 61 -8.59 -11.35 2.42
CA ALA A 61 -7.80 -10.89 1.28
C ALA A 61 -7.57 -9.37 1.29
N ALA A 62 -7.51 -8.76 2.48
CA ALA A 62 -7.33 -7.32 2.65
C ALA A 62 -5.93 -7.00 3.16
N ALA A 63 -5.47 -5.80 2.85
CA ALA A 63 -4.27 -5.22 3.42
C ALA A 63 -4.55 -3.82 3.97
N THR A 64 -3.89 -3.51 5.07
CA THR A 64 -3.75 -2.14 5.55
C THR A 64 -2.50 -1.53 4.92
N VAL A 65 -2.64 -0.36 4.29
CA VAL A 65 -1.55 0.34 3.61
C VAL A 65 -1.30 1.68 4.30
N TYR A 66 -0.05 1.88 4.71
CA TYR A 66 0.46 3.12 5.27
C TYR A 66 1.37 3.77 4.24
N ILE A 67 1.10 5.01 3.89
CA ILE A 67 1.95 5.80 2.99
C ILE A 67 2.40 7.05 3.73
N ARG A 68 3.72 7.19 3.92
CA ARG A 68 4.34 8.36 4.55
C ARG A 68 5.30 9.01 3.58
N THR A 69 5.06 10.27 3.28
CA THR A 69 6.07 11.14 2.64
C THR A 69 6.97 11.71 3.72
N ALA A 70 8.24 11.97 3.43
CA ALA A 70 9.17 12.54 4.41
C ALA A 70 8.70 13.89 5.02
N ASP A 71 7.89 14.68 4.28
CA ASP A 71 7.77 16.11 4.61
C ASP A 71 6.35 16.57 4.96
N ARG A 72 5.28 15.90 4.50
CA ARG A 72 3.94 16.54 4.44
C ARG A 72 2.72 15.68 4.71
N TYR A 73 2.72 14.41 4.32
CA TYR A 73 1.50 13.63 4.25
C TYR A 73 1.64 12.20 4.80
N GLN A 74 0.60 11.78 5.51
CA GLN A 74 0.40 10.44 6.06
C GLN A 74 -0.98 9.93 5.60
N PHE A 75 -0.99 8.87 4.79
CA PHE A 75 -2.22 8.26 4.28
C PHE A 75 -2.37 6.86 4.86
N LEU A 76 -3.48 6.64 5.56
CA LEU A 76 -3.85 5.33 6.06
C LEU A 76 -5.02 4.79 5.24
N ILE A 77 -4.82 3.62 4.63
CA ILE A 77 -5.84 2.92 3.86
C ILE A 77 -6.11 1.59 4.56
N LYS A 78 -7.33 1.39 5.06
CA LYS A 78 -7.78 0.14 5.70
C LYS A 78 -8.75 -0.62 4.80
N ASN A 79 -8.85 -1.94 5.02
CA ASN A 79 -9.92 -2.83 4.53
C ASN A 79 -10.17 -2.87 3.00
N GLY A 80 -9.41 -2.14 2.18
CA GLY A 80 -9.82 -1.80 0.82
C GLY A 80 -8.90 -2.22 -0.30
N TYR A 81 -7.70 -2.69 0.03
CA TYR A 81 -6.69 -3.01 -0.96
C TYR A 81 -6.62 -4.53 -1.12
N GLY A 82 -7.56 -5.05 -1.92
CA GLY A 82 -7.68 -6.48 -2.19
C GLY A 82 -6.34 -7.08 -2.63
N MET A 83 -5.95 -8.17 -1.99
CA MET A 83 -4.81 -8.99 -2.37
C MET A 83 -5.32 -10.26 -3.06
N GLY A 84 -5.45 -10.21 -4.38
CA GLY A 84 -5.58 -11.44 -5.18
C GLY A 84 -6.95 -12.13 -5.18
N TYR A 85 -8.06 -11.43 -4.94
CA TYR A 85 -9.37 -11.98 -5.33
C TYR A 85 -9.52 -11.96 -6.87
N VAL A 86 -10.15 -12.94 -7.52
CA VAL A 86 -10.39 -12.82 -8.97
C VAL A 86 -11.67 -12.00 -9.16
N GLY A 87 -11.54 -10.72 -9.52
CA GLY A 87 -12.65 -9.78 -9.69
C GLY A 87 -12.19 -8.32 -9.83
N THR A 88 -13.08 -7.43 -10.27
CA THR A 88 -12.79 -6.02 -10.61
C THR A 88 -12.24 -5.15 -9.45
N GLY A 89 -12.39 -5.58 -8.19
CA GLY A 89 -11.88 -4.88 -7.00
C GLY A 89 -10.48 -5.28 -6.52
N SER A 90 -9.83 -6.28 -7.14
CA SER A 90 -8.67 -6.96 -6.55
C SER A 90 -7.28 -6.48 -6.99
N ARG A 91 -7.23 -5.53 -7.92
CA ARG A 91 -5.97 -5.01 -8.46
C ARG A 91 -5.55 -3.67 -7.87
N GLY A 92 -6.29 -3.13 -6.91
CA GLY A 92 -6.03 -1.79 -6.38
C GLY A 92 -4.62 -1.57 -5.86
N LEU A 93 -4.12 -2.56 -5.12
CA LEU A 93 -2.76 -2.53 -4.58
C LEU A 93 -1.71 -2.67 -5.67
N GLU A 94 -1.89 -3.62 -6.57
CA GLU A 94 -1.00 -3.79 -7.72
C GLU A 94 -0.96 -2.51 -8.58
N THR A 95 -2.11 -1.97 -8.96
CA THR A 95 -2.20 -0.77 -9.79
C THR A 95 -1.61 0.46 -9.09
N LEU A 96 -1.77 0.59 -7.77
CA LEU A 96 -1.08 1.61 -6.99
C LEU A 96 0.43 1.45 -7.12
N LEU A 97 0.96 0.28 -6.80
CA LEU A 97 2.40 0.02 -6.83
C LEU A 97 2.99 0.17 -8.25
N GLU A 98 2.26 -0.26 -9.28
CA GLU A 98 2.60 -0.03 -10.69
C GLU A 98 2.64 1.47 -11.03
N ALA A 99 1.65 2.25 -10.60
CA ALA A 99 1.62 3.69 -10.80
C ALA A 99 2.77 4.42 -10.07
N LEU A 100 3.25 3.84 -8.97
CA LEU A 100 4.43 4.28 -8.23
C LEU A 100 5.75 3.74 -8.83
N THR A 101 5.70 3.05 -9.97
CA THR A 101 6.84 2.45 -10.70
C THR A 101 7.62 1.39 -9.92
N VAL A 102 6.95 0.68 -9.00
CA VAL A 102 7.51 -0.49 -8.31
C VAL A 102 7.62 -1.65 -9.31
N ASN A 103 8.72 -2.39 -9.27
CA ASN A 103 8.94 -3.54 -10.15
C ASN A 103 7.91 -4.65 -9.88
N SER A 104 7.34 -5.22 -10.94
CA SER A 104 6.42 -6.36 -10.88
C SER A 104 6.94 -7.51 -10.01
N ALA A 105 8.24 -7.82 -10.03
CA ALA A 105 8.82 -8.87 -9.20
C ALA A 105 8.68 -8.58 -7.69
N ASP A 106 8.78 -7.31 -7.28
CA ASP A 106 8.57 -6.90 -5.90
C ASP A 106 7.09 -6.88 -5.52
N ILE A 107 6.22 -6.50 -6.47
CA ILE A 107 4.77 -6.58 -6.30
C ILE A 107 4.34 -8.03 -6.07
N GLN A 108 4.92 -9.01 -6.78
CA GLN A 108 4.58 -10.42 -6.61
C GLN A 108 4.88 -10.96 -5.21
N LYS A 109 5.87 -10.40 -4.50
CA LYS A 109 6.16 -10.76 -3.10
C LYS A 109 4.96 -10.47 -2.19
N LEU A 110 4.08 -9.54 -2.56
CA LEU A 110 2.84 -9.25 -1.83
C LEU A 110 1.88 -10.41 -1.85
N PHE A 111 1.84 -11.19 -2.93
CA PHE A 111 0.88 -12.27 -3.05
C PHE A 111 1.40 -13.58 -2.44
N GLU A 112 2.67 -13.65 -2.05
CA GLU A 112 3.24 -14.81 -1.36
C GLU A 112 2.58 -15.00 0.02
N PRO A 113 1.93 -16.14 0.32
CA PRO A 113 1.19 -16.35 1.57
C PRO A 113 2.02 -16.17 2.84
N ARG A 114 3.33 -16.47 2.77
CA ARG A 114 4.27 -16.37 3.89
C ARG A 114 4.59 -14.93 4.31
N ASN A 115 4.47 -13.97 3.40
CA ASN A 115 4.83 -12.58 3.68
C ASN A 115 3.62 -11.92 4.36
N ARG A 116 3.76 -11.47 5.60
CA ARG A 116 2.72 -10.76 6.35
C ARG A 116 2.85 -9.24 6.25
N PHE A 117 4.02 -8.73 5.88
CA PHE A 117 4.20 -7.33 5.51
C PHE A 117 5.17 -7.15 4.35
N ILE A 118 5.09 -5.98 3.74
CA ILE A 118 6.07 -5.45 2.78
C ILE A 118 6.28 -3.96 3.07
N GLN A 119 7.54 -3.56 3.16
CA GLN A 119 7.94 -2.15 3.24
C GLN A 119 8.70 -1.77 1.97
N LEU A 120 8.30 -0.65 1.37
CA LEU A 120 8.91 -0.06 0.18
C LEU A 120 9.42 1.33 0.54
N GLU A 121 10.70 1.60 0.30
CA GLU A 121 11.32 2.90 0.55
C GLU A 121 11.89 3.44 -0.76
N LEU A 122 11.35 4.57 -1.23
CA LEU A 122 11.88 5.30 -2.37
C LEU A 122 12.97 6.26 -1.87
N LYS A 123 14.19 6.07 -2.38
CA LYS A 123 15.34 6.96 -2.11
C LYS A 123 15.32 8.19 -3.02
#